data_AF-A0A6B2CG73-F1
#
_entry.id   AF-A0A6B2CG73-F1
#
_cell.length_a   1.000
_cell.length_b   1.000
_cell.length_c   1.000
_cell.angle_alpha   90.00
_cell.angle_beta   90.00
_cell.angle_gamma   90.00
#
_symmetry.space_group_name_H-M   'P 1'
#
loop_
_entity.id
_entity.type
_entity.pdbx_description
1 polymer ?
#
loop_
_entity_poly.entity_id
_entity_poly.type
_entity_poly.pdbx_seq_one_letter_code
_entity_poly.pdbx_strand_id
1 'polypeptide(L)'
;MSSSLRPCPADKEAGLDLSGGSVSLYICLKEDRRYEREELERAVSEEMKNKGVNTDNIGVKADEVVERLAVFLSELRNLVVKSITEVYGERGFTDISLPKIEGGFLNPGEFPGNFLIYKSGGSNVLLHVEPKIGWRGYINMLSDTRQSIDLFAEATGIIEPLIGNLYYPSLSSPVSYSLLLLRLTELILSSTAPKKTVKFEVLSEGVAGRLKVAETVRHILQGSPYRVYERIKVEPYDYPYMLLARFHYELSLRLRELLEILRDVAGSEEFYQLISEKLMNIWDLHVHYLTTPPIQQAFGMLAREYVPDDELIEEARRASRVNPHFGLLADLYEMYLSDMGLIHEHVEKGAILPSASSKIYELWVLTRIMMFLKEKHGGLPRVEEYEDLYIILKSKKVRLLYNKPSPGFFTDKLSEKGLLHRHHWKRPDFILETRGDFSEQSVVYDAKYKFKLATGDVVRLLAYIAEFAMPVEEDQKKMLVGGFYKLMRGGAGSSGIKYYPIVKNDVLPMKVAINVFELDPRMLDSEVNSIVEQSLQLMLKE
;
A
#
# COMPACT_ATOMS: atom_id res chain seq x y z
N MET A 1 21.55 12.17 1.12
CA MET A 1 20.53 11.46 0.31
C MET A 1 21.24 10.88 -0.89
N SER A 2 21.17 9.56 -1.09
CA SER A 2 21.96 8.83 -2.09
C SER A 2 21.42 8.99 -3.52
N SER A 3 22.25 8.63 -4.49
CA SER A 3 21.93 8.59 -5.93
C SER A 3 20.83 7.59 -6.31
N SER A 4 20.49 6.62 -5.46
CA SER A 4 19.52 5.56 -5.75
C SER A 4 18.07 6.03 -5.92
N LEU A 5 17.70 7.22 -5.44
CA LEU A 5 16.35 7.78 -5.60
C LEU A 5 16.16 8.59 -6.90
N ARG A 6 17.21 8.77 -7.71
CA ARG A 6 17.15 9.46 -9.01
C ARG A 6 17.99 8.73 -10.06
N PRO A 7 17.52 7.56 -10.56
CA PRO A 7 18.17 6.91 -11.70
C PRO A 7 17.98 7.71 -13.01
N CYS A 8 16.93 8.54 -13.07
CA CYS A 8 16.61 9.37 -14.22
C CYS A 8 17.47 10.64 -14.31
N PRO A 9 18.15 10.90 -15.44
CA PRO A 9 18.76 12.19 -15.72
C PRO A 9 17.70 13.30 -15.73
N ALA A 10 18.09 14.50 -15.30
CA ALA A 10 17.19 15.66 -15.33
C ALA A 10 16.65 15.91 -16.75
N ASP A 11 15.34 16.07 -16.85
CA ASP A 11 14.59 16.39 -18.08
C ASP A 11 14.77 15.41 -19.26
N LYS A 12 15.20 14.17 -18.99
CA LYS A 12 15.14 13.06 -19.96
C LYS A 12 13.99 12.10 -19.68
N GLU A 13 13.48 11.50 -20.74
CA GLU A 13 12.43 10.46 -20.71
C GLU A 13 13.01 9.04 -20.79
N ALA A 14 14.33 8.92 -21.01
CA ALA A 14 15.10 7.68 -20.89
C ALA A 14 16.47 7.92 -20.26
N GLY A 15 17.01 6.93 -19.55
CA GLY A 15 18.36 6.94 -18.96
C GLY A 15 18.97 5.55 -18.91
N LEU A 16 20.29 5.44 -19.01
CA LEU A 16 21.01 4.16 -18.97
C LEU A 16 22.08 4.16 -17.88
N ASP A 17 21.96 3.21 -16.95
CA ASP A 17 23.01 2.85 -16.00
C ASP A 17 23.73 1.57 -16.48
N LEU A 18 25.05 1.59 -16.34
CA LEU A 18 25.99 0.51 -16.72
C LEU A 18 26.83 0.08 -15.50
N SER A 19 26.46 0.51 -14.29
CA SER A 19 27.15 0.19 -13.05
C SER A 19 26.92 -1.27 -12.62
N GLY A 20 27.84 -1.82 -11.82
CA GLY A 20 27.71 -3.15 -11.21
C GLY A 20 27.79 -4.35 -12.17
N GLY A 21 28.13 -4.16 -13.45
CA GLY A 21 28.19 -5.26 -14.43
C GLY A 21 26.83 -5.69 -14.99
N SER A 22 25.79 -4.88 -14.78
CA SER A 22 24.45 -5.05 -15.33
C SER A 22 24.05 -3.83 -16.16
N VAL A 23 23.16 -4.00 -17.14
CA VAL A 23 22.67 -2.87 -17.97
C VAL A 23 21.23 -2.55 -17.58
N SER A 24 21.00 -1.38 -16.97
CA SER A 24 19.66 -0.97 -16.55
C SER A 24 19.19 0.25 -17.35
N LEU A 25 18.20 0.03 -18.21
CA LEU A 25 17.49 1.07 -18.97
C LEU A 25 16.31 1.57 -18.14
N TYR A 26 16.30 2.86 -17.84
CA TYR A 26 15.21 3.55 -17.16
C TYR A 26 14.33 4.30 -18.15
N ILE A 27 13.02 4.08 -18.09
CA ILE A 27 12.00 4.94 -18.70
C ILE A 27 11.54 5.94 -17.65
N CYS A 28 11.64 7.23 -17.95
CA CYS A 28 11.54 8.31 -16.97
C CYS A 28 10.27 9.13 -17.19
N LEU A 29 9.18 8.70 -16.58
CA LEU A 29 7.88 9.37 -16.64
C LEU A 29 7.62 10.23 -15.39
N LYS A 30 6.66 11.13 -15.51
CA LYS A 30 6.08 11.90 -14.41
C LYS A 30 4.62 11.52 -14.26
N GLU A 31 4.21 11.43 -13.01
CA GLU A 31 2.85 11.14 -12.57
C GLU A 31 1.81 12.03 -13.27
N ASP A 32 0.69 11.42 -13.67
CA ASP A 32 -0.51 12.10 -14.23
C ASP A 32 -0.24 12.93 -15.51
N ARG A 33 0.92 12.75 -16.15
CA ARG A 33 1.32 13.40 -17.41
C ARG A 33 1.07 12.49 -18.61
N ARG A 34 0.66 13.09 -19.72
CA ARG A 34 0.53 12.46 -21.04
C ARG A 34 1.89 12.46 -21.77
N TYR A 35 2.21 11.33 -22.37
CA TYR A 35 3.41 11.07 -23.18
C TYR A 35 3.00 10.45 -24.52
N GLU A 36 3.49 10.97 -25.65
CA GLU A 36 3.25 10.35 -26.96
C GLU A 36 4.20 9.16 -27.17
N ARG A 37 3.69 8.03 -27.69
CA ARG A 37 4.50 6.81 -27.88
C ARG A 37 5.71 7.05 -28.78
N GLU A 38 5.53 7.74 -29.91
CA GLU A 38 6.60 8.03 -30.88
C GLU A 38 7.74 8.88 -30.28
N GLU A 39 7.45 9.73 -29.29
CA GLU A 39 8.46 10.55 -28.60
C GLU A 39 9.27 9.70 -27.61
N LEU A 40 8.60 8.82 -26.85
CA LEU A 40 9.25 7.85 -25.97
C LEU A 40 10.13 6.86 -26.74
N GLU A 41 9.64 6.31 -27.85
CA GLU A 41 10.40 5.40 -28.71
C GLU A 41 11.69 6.05 -29.23
N ARG A 42 11.59 7.33 -29.63
CA ARG A 42 12.74 8.13 -30.06
C ARG A 42 13.72 8.36 -28.92
N ALA A 43 13.25 8.77 -27.75
CA ALA A 43 14.08 9.01 -26.57
C ALA A 43 14.85 7.75 -26.13
N VAL A 44 14.18 6.59 -26.11
CA VAL A 44 14.82 5.29 -25.82
C VAL A 44 15.86 4.94 -26.88
N SER A 45 15.51 5.07 -28.17
CA SER A 45 16.43 4.78 -29.27
C SER A 45 17.68 5.65 -29.26
N GLU A 46 17.54 6.93 -28.93
CA GLU A 46 18.65 7.88 -28.80
C GLU A 46 19.54 7.55 -27.59
N GLU A 47 18.98 7.27 -26.41
CA GLU A 47 19.79 6.95 -25.22
C GLU A 47 20.57 5.63 -25.40
N MET A 48 19.96 4.60 -25.99
CA MET A 48 20.63 3.35 -26.36
C MET A 48 21.83 3.60 -27.28
N LYS A 49 21.63 4.34 -28.38
CA LYS A 49 22.72 4.70 -29.33
C LYS A 49 23.82 5.52 -28.65
N ASN A 50 23.47 6.54 -27.88
CA ASN A 50 24.40 7.44 -27.21
C ASN A 50 25.33 6.72 -26.21
N LYS A 51 24.89 5.59 -25.66
CA LYS A 51 25.67 4.78 -24.72
C LYS A 51 26.39 3.58 -25.37
N GLY A 52 26.28 3.40 -26.69
CA GLY A 52 26.84 2.25 -27.40
C GLY A 52 26.14 0.93 -27.05
N VAL A 53 24.89 0.98 -26.59
CA VAL A 53 24.12 -0.18 -26.16
C VAL A 53 23.11 -0.52 -27.25
N ASN A 54 23.11 -1.78 -27.70
CA ASN A 54 22.22 -2.25 -28.77
C ASN A 54 21.26 -3.36 -28.28
N THR A 55 20.50 -3.93 -29.21
CA THR A 55 19.57 -5.04 -28.95
C THR A 55 20.26 -6.25 -28.34
N ASP A 56 21.53 -6.52 -28.69
CA ASP A 56 22.28 -7.69 -28.20
C ASP A 56 22.67 -7.53 -26.72
N ASN A 57 22.81 -6.28 -26.24
CA ASN A 57 23.17 -5.97 -24.86
C ASN A 57 21.96 -5.93 -23.90
N ILE A 58 20.79 -5.41 -24.32
CA ILE A 58 19.59 -5.34 -23.46
C ILE A 58 18.65 -6.52 -23.69
N GLY A 59 18.68 -7.14 -24.88
CA GLY A 59 17.77 -8.22 -25.28
C GLY A 59 16.46 -7.76 -25.93
N VAL A 60 16.21 -6.44 -26.02
CA VAL A 60 14.98 -5.85 -26.60
C VAL A 60 15.29 -4.63 -27.46
N LYS A 61 14.36 -4.27 -28.35
CA LYS A 61 14.42 -3.04 -29.16
C LYS A 61 13.62 -1.89 -28.51
N ALA A 62 13.84 -0.66 -28.96
CA ALA A 62 13.21 0.54 -28.41
C ALA A 62 11.67 0.58 -28.58
N ASP A 63 11.17 0.13 -29.73
CA ASP A 63 9.74 -0.08 -30.01
C ASP A 63 9.14 -1.16 -29.09
N GLU A 64 9.87 -2.25 -28.90
CA GLU A 64 9.48 -3.33 -27.99
C GLU A 64 9.43 -2.88 -26.52
N VAL A 65 10.32 -1.99 -26.08
CA VAL A 65 10.30 -1.39 -24.73
C VAL A 65 9.02 -0.58 -24.52
N VAL A 66 8.63 0.26 -25.47
CA VAL A 66 7.44 1.13 -25.34
C VAL A 66 6.14 0.33 -25.43
N GLU A 67 6.10 -0.74 -26.22
CA GLU A 67 4.94 -1.65 -26.21
C GLU A 67 4.86 -2.47 -24.92
N ARG A 68 5.98 -2.97 -24.38
CA ARG A 68 6.00 -3.64 -23.05
C ARG A 68 5.58 -2.69 -21.93
N LEU A 69 5.99 -1.43 -21.96
CA LEU A 69 5.50 -0.38 -21.06
C LEU A 69 3.98 -0.18 -21.20
N ALA A 70 3.44 -0.18 -22.41
CA ALA A 70 2.00 -0.05 -22.63
C ALA A 70 1.22 -1.27 -22.09
N VAL A 71 1.71 -2.49 -22.30
CA VAL A 71 1.14 -3.71 -21.71
C VAL A 71 1.16 -3.61 -20.18
N PHE A 72 2.31 -3.29 -19.59
CA PHE A 72 2.48 -3.07 -18.15
C PHE A 72 1.47 -2.06 -17.57
N LEU A 73 1.29 -0.90 -18.21
CA LEU A 73 0.34 0.12 -17.74
C LEU A 73 -1.12 -0.34 -17.87
N SER A 74 -1.43 -1.20 -18.84
CA SER A 74 -2.76 -1.81 -19.02
C SER A 74 -3.05 -2.82 -17.91
N GLU A 75 -2.07 -3.66 -17.59
CA GLU A 75 -2.12 -4.64 -16.50
C GLU A 75 -2.25 -3.94 -15.15
N LEU A 76 -1.41 -2.93 -14.88
CA LEU A 76 -1.49 -2.09 -13.69
C LEU A 76 -2.88 -1.47 -13.53
N ARG A 77 -3.43 -0.87 -14.60
CA ARG A 77 -4.81 -0.33 -14.60
C ARG A 77 -5.83 -1.40 -14.25
N ASN A 78 -5.77 -2.57 -14.86
CA ASN A 78 -6.74 -3.64 -14.65
C ASN A 78 -6.65 -4.24 -13.25
N LEU A 79 -5.43 -4.37 -12.70
CA LEU A 79 -5.19 -4.79 -11.32
C LEU A 79 -5.76 -3.76 -10.33
N VAL A 80 -5.47 -2.45 -10.50
CA VAL A 80 -6.06 -1.39 -9.65
C VAL A 80 -7.59 -1.44 -9.72
N VAL A 81 -8.14 -1.56 -10.94
CA VAL A 81 -9.59 -1.65 -11.15
C VAL A 81 -10.19 -2.85 -10.41
N LYS A 82 -9.53 -4.01 -10.46
CA LYS A 82 -9.95 -5.22 -9.75
C LYS A 82 -9.89 -5.04 -8.23
N SER A 83 -8.77 -4.56 -7.67
CA SER A 83 -8.62 -4.41 -6.22
C SER A 83 -9.57 -3.35 -5.63
N ILE A 84 -9.81 -2.23 -6.33
CA ILE A 84 -10.88 -1.29 -5.95
C ILE A 84 -12.24 -2.00 -6.00
N THR A 85 -12.49 -2.82 -7.02
CA THR A 85 -13.75 -3.56 -7.18
C THR A 85 -13.98 -4.60 -6.09
N GLU A 86 -12.93 -5.24 -5.58
CA GLU A 86 -13.02 -6.24 -4.51
C GLU A 86 -13.30 -5.60 -3.14
N VAL A 87 -12.73 -4.42 -2.86
CA VAL A 87 -12.89 -3.73 -1.56
C VAL A 87 -14.13 -2.80 -1.52
N TYR A 88 -14.50 -2.17 -2.63
CA TYR A 88 -15.58 -1.17 -2.72
C TYR A 88 -16.75 -1.60 -3.62
N GLY A 89 -16.74 -2.83 -4.15
CA GLY A 89 -17.65 -3.28 -5.21
C GLY A 89 -17.31 -2.67 -6.58
N GLU A 90 -17.99 -3.09 -7.65
CA GLU A 90 -17.80 -2.63 -9.06
C GLU A 90 -17.92 -1.10 -9.28
N ARG A 91 -18.18 -0.34 -8.20
CA ARG A 91 -18.78 0.99 -8.15
C ARG A 91 -17.98 1.92 -7.22
N GLY A 92 -16.75 1.57 -6.87
CA GLY A 92 -15.87 2.36 -5.99
C GLY A 92 -15.07 3.50 -6.65
N PHE A 93 -15.17 3.69 -7.97
CA PHE A 93 -14.33 4.65 -8.70
C PHE A 93 -14.71 6.12 -8.48
N THR A 94 -14.04 6.76 -7.53
CA THR A 94 -13.98 8.22 -7.43
C THR A 94 -12.56 8.70 -7.08
N ASP A 95 -11.98 9.50 -7.99
CA ASP A 95 -10.80 10.36 -7.85
C ASP A 95 -9.38 9.80 -7.87
N ILE A 96 -9.19 8.55 -8.27
CA ILE A 96 -7.86 8.06 -8.65
C ILE A 96 -7.64 8.23 -10.16
N SER A 97 -6.57 8.93 -10.56
CA SER A 97 -6.13 8.94 -11.97
C SER A 97 -5.51 7.58 -12.31
N LEU A 98 -6.29 6.70 -12.93
CA LEU A 98 -5.81 5.40 -13.42
C LEU A 98 -4.81 5.56 -14.58
N PRO A 99 -3.89 4.60 -14.80
CA PRO A 99 -3.08 4.57 -16.01
C PRO A 99 -3.97 4.53 -17.26
N LYS A 100 -3.51 5.13 -18.36
CA LYS A 100 -4.26 5.20 -19.64
C LYS A 100 -3.36 4.94 -20.83
N ILE A 101 -3.92 4.20 -21.79
CA ILE A 101 -3.35 3.93 -23.11
C ILE A 101 -4.48 4.16 -24.11
N GLU A 102 -4.46 5.30 -24.78
CA GLU A 102 -5.50 5.72 -25.73
C GLU A 102 -4.83 6.48 -26.88
N GLY A 103 -5.32 6.35 -28.12
CA GLY A 103 -5.01 7.26 -29.22
C GLY A 103 -3.52 7.60 -29.48
N GLY A 104 -2.60 6.66 -29.25
CA GLY A 104 -1.16 6.87 -29.45
C GLY A 104 -0.37 7.40 -28.25
N PHE A 105 -1.02 7.69 -27.11
CA PHE A 105 -0.37 8.20 -25.91
C PHE A 105 -0.45 7.24 -24.71
N LEU A 106 0.46 7.46 -23.76
CA LEU A 106 0.55 6.79 -22.47
C LEU A 106 0.40 7.82 -21.33
N ASN A 107 -0.19 7.42 -20.21
CA ASN A 107 -0.19 8.17 -18.96
C ASN A 107 -0.08 7.16 -17.80
N PRO A 108 0.90 7.29 -16.88
CA PRO A 108 1.09 6.35 -15.76
C PRO A 108 0.03 6.47 -14.65
N GLY A 109 -0.84 7.49 -14.70
CA GLY A 109 -1.79 7.78 -13.63
C GLY A 109 -1.11 8.37 -12.39
N GLU A 110 -1.77 8.24 -11.24
CA GLU A 110 -1.31 8.72 -9.93
C GLU A 110 -0.46 7.71 -9.15
N PHE A 111 0.34 6.92 -9.87
CA PHE A 111 1.09 5.77 -9.36
C PHE A 111 2.61 5.97 -9.48
N PRO A 112 3.22 6.79 -8.60
CA PRO A 112 4.67 6.95 -8.58
C PRO A 112 5.37 5.69 -8.09
N GLY A 113 6.59 5.43 -8.57
CA GLY A 113 7.33 4.23 -8.20
C GLY A 113 8.46 3.88 -9.17
N ASN A 114 9.11 2.75 -8.88
CA ASN A 114 10.05 2.07 -9.78
C ASN A 114 9.50 0.69 -10.08
N PHE A 115 9.33 0.33 -11.35
CA PHE A 115 8.71 -0.93 -11.77
C PHE A 115 9.57 -1.65 -12.79
N LEU A 116 9.81 -2.93 -12.59
CA LEU A 116 10.49 -3.79 -13.56
C LEU A 116 9.52 -4.15 -14.70
N ILE A 117 9.84 -3.72 -15.92
CA ILE A 117 9.07 -4.02 -17.14
C ILE A 117 9.66 -5.25 -17.86
N TYR A 118 10.97 -5.46 -17.76
CA TYR A 118 11.66 -6.55 -18.44
C TYR A 118 12.98 -6.89 -17.75
N LYS A 119 13.37 -8.17 -17.75
CA LYS A 119 14.65 -8.68 -17.21
C LYS A 119 15.15 -9.84 -18.07
N SER A 120 16.41 -9.78 -18.50
CA SER A 120 17.04 -10.85 -19.28
C SER A 120 18.56 -10.82 -19.12
N GLY A 121 19.17 -11.94 -18.78
CA GLY A 121 20.61 -12.18 -18.95
C GLY A 121 21.61 -11.24 -18.26
N GLY A 122 21.17 -10.40 -17.31
CA GLY A 122 21.98 -9.32 -16.71
C GLY A 122 21.56 -7.90 -17.09
N SER A 123 20.47 -7.76 -17.85
CA SER A 123 19.91 -6.48 -18.30
C SER A 123 18.47 -6.31 -17.82
N ASN A 124 18.13 -5.07 -17.41
CA ASN A 124 16.82 -4.69 -16.86
C ASN A 124 16.23 -3.51 -17.64
N VAL A 125 14.91 -3.47 -17.77
CA VAL A 125 14.15 -2.28 -18.18
C VAL A 125 13.22 -1.89 -17.03
N LEU A 126 13.36 -0.65 -16.56
CA LEU A 126 12.73 -0.13 -15.36
C LEU A 126 11.90 1.11 -15.71
N LEU A 127 10.61 1.12 -15.39
CA LEU A 127 9.79 2.33 -15.39
C LEU A 127 10.02 3.08 -14.08
N HIS A 128 10.47 4.34 -14.16
CA HIS A 128 10.46 5.30 -13.07
C HIS A 128 9.32 6.30 -13.29
N VAL A 129 8.41 6.42 -12.33
CA VAL A 129 7.36 7.45 -12.32
C VAL A 129 7.65 8.43 -11.17
N GLU A 130 8.11 9.63 -11.50
CA GLU A 130 8.32 10.70 -10.51
C GLU A 130 6.96 11.32 -10.08
N PRO A 131 6.68 11.49 -8.78
CA PRO A 131 5.48 12.18 -8.29
C PRO A 131 5.36 13.61 -8.85
N LYS A 132 4.14 14.14 -9.05
CA LYS A 132 3.91 15.51 -9.56
C LYS A 132 4.39 16.61 -8.60
N ILE A 133 4.61 16.28 -7.32
CA ILE A 133 5.27 17.12 -6.31
C ILE A 133 6.78 16.85 -6.15
N GLY A 134 7.33 15.89 -6.90
CA GLY A 134 8.69 15.37 -6.78
C GLY A 134 8.91 14.52 -5.53
N TRP A 135 9.93 13.67 -5.56
CA TRP A 135 10.22 12.70 -4.49
C TRP A 135 10.33 13.31 -3.09
N ARG A 136 10.91 14.51 -2.94
CA ARG A 136 11.00 15.18 -1.63
C ARG A 136 9.63 15.52 -1.05
N GLY A 137 8.73 16.11 -1.84
CA GLY A 137 7.38 16.43 -1.39
C GLY A 137 6.57 15.16 -1.07
N TYR A 138 6.75 14.12 -1.88
CA TYR A 138 6.07 12.83 -1.70
C TYR A 138 6.55 12.07 -0.46
N ILE A 139 7.86 12.07 -0.18
CA ILE A 139 8.43 11.48 1.04
C ILE A 139 7.97 12.23 2.29
N ASN A 140 7.93 13.57 2.25
CA ASN A 140 7.37 14.38 3.35
C ASN A 140 5.89 14.01 3.60
N MET A 141 5.07 14.04 2.53
CA MET A 141 3.64 13.69 2.59
C MET A 141 3.41 12.29 3.18
N LEU A 142 4.20 11.30 2.76
CA LEU A 142 4.17 9.94 3.30
C LEU A 142 4.63 9.88 4.77
N SER A 143 5.69 10.60 5.14
CA SER A 143 6.22 10.63 6.50
C SER A 143 5.19 11.18 7.48
N ASP A 144 4.66 12.37 7.19
CA ASP A 144 3.63 13.04 7.97
C ASP A 144 2.41 12.13 8.16
N THR A 145 1.95 11.51 7.07
CA THR A 145 0.76 10.65 7.06
C THR A 145 0.99 9.37 7.87
N ARG A 146 2.16 8.73 7.76
CA ARG A 146 2.51 7.54 8.55
C ARG A 146 2.57 7.85 10.04
N GLN A 147 3.38 8.83 10.44
CA GLN A 147 3.51 9.26 11.84
C GLN A 147 2.15 9.60 12.46
N SER A 148 1.27 10.22 11.67
CA SER A 148 -0.05 10.62 12.13
C SER A 148 -1.03 9.46 12.18
N ILE A 149 -0.97 8.50 11.24
CA ILE A 149 -1.77 7.26 11.33
C ILE A 149 -1.33 6.41 12.52
N ASP A 150 -0.04 6.32 12.81
CA ASP A 150 0.46 5.63 14.01
C ASP A 150 -0.04 6.32 15.29
N LEU A 151 0.10 7.65 15.38
CA LEU A 151 -0.40 8.49 16.47
C LEU A 151 -1.93 8.38 16.65
N PHE A 152 -2.68 8.35 15.55
CA PHE A 152 -4.13 8.27 15.60
C PHE A 152 -4.57 6.85 15.94
N ALA A 153 -4.05 5.81 15.30
CA ALA A 153 -4.38 4.42 15.63
C ALA A 153 -4.04 4.07 17.09
N GLU A 154 -3.00 4.69 17.65
CA GLU A 154 -2.70 4.62 19.08
C GLU A 154 -3.76 5.31 19.95
N ALA A 155 -4.19 6.53 19.60
CA ALA A 155 -5.19 7.28 20.36
C ALA A 155 -6.63 6.82 20.14
N THR A 156 -6.93 6.13 19.04
CA THR A 156 -8.25 5.65 18.64
C THR A 156 -8.46 4.17 18.91
N GLY A 157 -7.39 3.36 18.92
CA GLY A 157 -7.44 1.90 18.90
C GLY A 157 -7.88 1.32 17.55
N ILE A 158 -7.89 2.12 16.48
CA ILE A 158 -8.46 1.77 15.17
C ILE A 158 -7.45 2.10 14.07
N ILE A 159 -7.11 1.10 13.27
CA ILE A 159 -6.07 1.22 12.24
C ILE A 159 -6.62 0.97 10.83
N GLU A 160 -7.71 0.22 10.72
CA GLU A 160 -8.28 -0.36 9.50
C GLU A 160 -8.75 0.69 8.46
N PRO A 161 -9.62 1.68 8.76
CA PRO A 161 -10.00 2.70 7.79
C PRO A 161 -8.87 3.65 7.38
N LEU A 162 -7.84 3.81 8.23
CA LEU A 162 -6.67 4.64 7.95
C LEU A 162 -5.67 3.90 7.04
N ILE A 163 -5.35 2.64 7.39
CA ILE A 163 -4.54 1.73 6.57
C ILE A 163 -5.26 1.41 5.26
N GLY A 164 -6.57 1.13 5.26
CA GLY A 164 -7.34 0.78 4.05
C GLY A 164 -7.37 1.85 2.96
N ASN A 165 -7.05 3.11 3.30
CA ASN A 165 -6.84 4.19 2.32
C ASN A 165 -5.36 4.43 1.98
N LEU A 166 -4.41 4.10 2.88
CA LEU A 166 -2.96 4.06 2.58
C LEU A 166 -2.52 2.80 1.81
N TYR A 167 -3.29 1.72 1.89
CA TYR A 167 -2.94 0.36 1.44
C TYR A 167 -3.89 -0.12 0.33
N TYR A 168 -3.95 0.65 -0.75
CA TYR A 168 -3.71 -0.01 -2.02
C TYR A 168 -2.20 -0.41 -2.02
N PRO A 169 -1.87 -1.70 -2.21
CA PRO A 169 -1.16 -2.47 -1.18
C PRO A 169 0.30 -2.02 -0.89
N SER A 170 0.63 -1.66 0.37
CA SER A 170 1.92 -1.01 0.73
C SER A 170 2.24 -0.96 2.26
N LEU A 171 2.55 -2.00 3.05
CA LEU A 171 3.20 -3.32 2.84
C LEU A 171 4.74 -3.33 2.76
N SER A 172 5.45 -2.42 3.45
CA SER A 172 6.94 -2.37 3.56
C SER A 172 7.66 -3.24 4.59
N SER A 173 7.13 -3.28 5.81
CA SER A 173 8.00 -3.26 7.00
C SER A 173 8.30 -4.65 7.56
N PRO A 174 9.42 -4.87 8.29
CA PRO A 174 9.57 -6.02 9.18
C PRO A 174 8.36 -6.17 10.11
N VAL A 175 7.73 -5.07 10.55
CA VAL A 175 6.47 -5.08 11.32
C VAL A 175 5.29 -5.58 10.46
N SER A 176 5.22 -5.23 9.18
CA SER A 176 4.18 -5.71 8.26
C SER A 176 4.34 -7.21 7.98
N TYR A 177 5.57 -7.66 7.68
CA TYR A 177 5.91 -9.07 7.55
C TYR A 177 5.64 -9.85 8.84
N SER A 178 5.91 -9.26 10.01
CA SER A 178 5.61 -9.84 11.31
C SER A 178 4.11 -10.11 11.49
N LEU A 179 3.26 -9.09 11.26
CA LEU A 179 1.81 -9.24 11.39
C LEU A 179 1.22 -10.26 10.38
N LEU A 180 1.74 -10.29 9.15
CA LEU A 180 1.36 -11.30 8.16
C LEU A 180 1.81 -12.71 8.56
N LEU A 181 3.06 -12.87 9.00
CA LEU A 181 3.61 -14.16 9.39
C LEU A 181 2.91 -14.74 10.62
N LEU A 182 2.62 -13.91 11.63
CA LEU A 182 1.86 -14.31 12.81
C LEU A 182 0.49 -14.88 12.41
N ARG A 183 -0.26 -14.17 11.57
CA ARG A 183 -1.58 -14.62 11.08
C ARG A 183 -1.47 -15.87 10.19
N LEU A 184 -0.45 -15.97 9.35
CA LEU A 184 -0.19 -17.15 8.52
C LEU A 184 0.19 -18.37 9.39
N THR A 185 0.87 -18.15 10.51
CA THR A 185 1.25 -19.19 11.46
C THR A 185 0.02 -19.81 12.13
N GLU A 186 -0.95 -18.99 12.55
CA GLU A 186 -2.24 -19.49 13.06
C GLU A 186 -2.96 -20.36 12.01
N LEU A 187 -2.98 -19.94 10.75
CA LEU A 187 -3.56 -20.71 9.64
C LEU A 187 -2.81 -22.02 9.37
N ILE A 188 -1.48 -22.02 9.42
CA ILE A 188 -0.64 -23.21 9.26
C ILE A 188 -0.89 -24.21 10.40
N LEU A 189 -0.94 -23.73 11.65
CA LEU A 189 -1.08 -24.56 12.86
C LEU A 189 -2.51 -25.09 13.07
N SER A 190 -3.53 -24.37 12.61
CA SER A 190 -4.93 -24.84 12.59
C SER A 190 -5.24 -25.79 11.42
N SER A 191 -4.34 -25.89 10.45
CA SER A 191 -4.47 -26.74 9.26
C SER A 191 -3.83 -28.11 9.41
N THR A 192 -3.98 -28.98 8.41
CA THR A 192 -3.40 -30.32 8.42
C THR A 192 -1.86 -30.26 8.41
N ALA A 193 -1.22 -30.95 9.34
CA ALA A 193 0.24 -31.05 9.39
C ALA A 193 0.80 -31.76 8.14
N PRO A 194 1.90 -31.25 7.53
CA PRO A 194 2.51 -31.81 6.33
C PRO A 194 3.18 -33.15 6.64
N LYS A 195 3.16 -34.07 5.67
CA LYS A 195 3.68 -35.44 5.83
C LYS A 195 4.48 -35.85 4.59
N LYS A 196 5.59 -36.55 4.80
CA LYS A 196 6.46 -37.08 3.74
C LYS A 196 6.36 -38.59 3.70
N THR A 197 6.44 -39.15 2.49
CA THR A 197 6.34 -40.59 2.24
C THR A 197 7.74 -41.12 1.93
N VAL A 198 8.35 -41.82 2.88
CA VAL A 198 9.71 -42.33 2.77
C VAL A 198 9.70 -43.81 2.41
N LYS A 199 10.46 -44.17 1.37
CA LYS A 199 10.73 -45.56 1.01
C LYS A 199 11.99 -46.03 1.72
N PHE A 200 11.94 -47.20 2.34
CA PHE A 200 13.07 -47.80 3.02
C PHE A 200 13.10 -49.31 2.78
N GLU A 201 14.29 -49.88 2.84
CA GLU A 201 14.50 -51.31 2.64
C GLU A 201 14.51 -52.04 3.98
N VAL A 202 13.82 -53.18 4.03
CA VAL A 202 13.79 -54.05 5.21
C VAL A 202 14.26 -55.44 4.81
N LEU A 203 15.32 -55.88 5.48
CA LEU A 203 15.77 -57.26 5.47
C LEU A 203 14.81 -58.09 6.34
N SER A 204 14.16 -59.12 5.79
CA SER A 204 13.23 -59.96 6.54
C SER A 204 13.15 -61.39 6.00
N GLU A 205 12.87 -62.33 6.88
CA GLU A 205 12.54 -63.72 6.54
C GLU A 205 11.10 -63.86 6.03
N GLY A 206 10.18 -63.00 6.51
CA GLY A 206 8.77 -62.97 6.13
C GLY A 206 8.46 -62.00 4.98
N VAL A 207 7.23 -62.05 4.44
CA VAL A 207 6.78 -61.08 3.42
C VAL A 207 6.38 -59.78 4.10
N ALA A 208 7.15 -58.71 3.87
CA ALA A 208 7.02 -57.45 4.60
C ALA A 208 6.86 -56.21 3.72
N GLY A 209 6.48 -56.34 2.44
CA GLY A 209 6.33 -55.20 1.52
C GLY A 209 6.49 -55.61 0.06
N ARG A 210 6.93 -54.69 -0.80
CA ARG A 210 7.23 -54.99 -2.21
C ARG A 210 8.62 -55.61 -2.31
N LEU A 211 8.73 -56.85 -2.75
CA LEU A 211 10.00 -57.56 -2.88
C LEU A 211 10.96 -56.86 -3.88
N LYS A 212 12.18 -56.53 -3.46
CA LYS A 212 13.28 -56.11 -4.34
C LYS A 212 14.05 -57.34 -4.80
N VAL A 213 13.67 -57.87 -5.96
CA VAL A 213 14.16 -59.15 -6.49
C VAL A 213 15.69 -59.16 -6.65
N ALA A 214 16.27 -58.10 -7.23
CA ALA A 214 17.72 -58.03 -7.48
C ALA A 214 18.56 -58.11 -6.19
N GLU A 215 18.26 -57.29 -5.19
CA GLU A 215 18.94 -57.32 -3.88
C GLU A 215 18.69 -58.64 -3.15
N THR A 216 17.47 -59.18 -3.23
CA THR A 216 17.15 -60.49 -2.64
C THR A 216 17.98 -61.62 -3.25
N VAL A 217 18.13 -61.67 -4.57
CA VAL A 217 18.97 -62.66 -5.25
C VAL A 217 20.44 -62.52 -4.81
N ARG A 218 20.93 -61.29 -4.64
CA ARG A 218 22.29 -61.03 -4.15
C ARG A 218 22.53 -61.61 -2.75
N HIS A 219 21.59 -61.41 -1.82
CA HIS A 219 21.67 -61.98 -0.47
C HIS A 219 21.61 -63.51 -0.47
N ILE A 220 20.73 -64.11 -1.30
CA ILE A 220 20.63 -65.56 -1.45
C ILE A 220 21.93 -66.17 -2.00
N LEU A 221 22.55 -65.54 -3.01
CA LEU A 221 23.84 -65.98 -3.57
C LEU A 221 24.99 -65.87 -2.56
N GLN A 222 24.87 -65.01 -1.55
CA GLN A 222 25.80 -64.90 -0.42
C GLN A 222 25.50 -65.88 0.73
N GLY A 223 24.56 -66.81 0.54
CA GLY A 223 24.17 -67.82 1.55
C GLY A 223 23.26 -67.28 2.65
N SER A 224 22.68 -66.08 2.48
CA SER A 224 21.79 -65.46 3.46
C SER A 224 20.32 -65.88 3.22
N PRO A 225 19.57 -66.28 4.26
CA PRO A 225 18.15 -66.65 4.10
C PRO A 225 17.22 -65.43 3.97
N TYR A 226 17.72 -64.22 4.22
CA TYR A 226 16.91 -63.00 4.25
C TYR A 226 16.54 -62.48 2.86
N ARG A 227 15.38 -61.84 2.77
CA ARG A 227 14.87 -61.18 1.56
C ARG A 227 14.76 -59.68 1.79
N VAL A 228 14.92 -58.90 0.72
CA VAL A 228 14.90 -57.44 0.78
C VAL A 228 13.55 -56.93 0.26
N TYR A 229 12.82 -56.20 1.10
CA TYR A 229 11.53 -55.60 0.74
C TYR A 229 11.60 -54.07 0.82
N GLU A 230 11.06 -53.41 -0.20
CA GLU A 230 10.73 -51.99 -0.15
C GLU A 230 9.45 -51.81 0.68
N ARG A 231 9.56 -51.05 1.76
CA ARG A 231 8.43 -50.56 2.57
C ARG A 231 8.27 -49.06 2.41
N ILE A 232 7.06 -48.60 2.67
CA ILE A 232 6.70 -47.18 2.73
C ILE A 232 6.36 -46.85 4.19
N LYS A 233 6.93 -45.78 4.71
CA LYS A 233 6.57 -45.15 5.98
C LYS A 233 6.10 -43.73 5.70
N VAL A 234 5.12 -43.26 6.46
CA VAL A 234 4.72 -41.85 6.48
C VAL A 234 5.37 -41.23 7.71
N GLU A 235 6.09 -40.13 7.50
CA GLU A 235 6.83 -39.41 8.54
C GLU A 235 6.37 -37.94 8.56
N PRO A 236 6.54 -37.23 9.70
CA PRO A 236 6.41 -35.78 9.73
C PRO A 236 7.30 -35.14 8.65
N TYR A 237 6.85 -34.03 8.09
CA TYR A 237 7.61 -33.28 7.11
C TYR A 237 8.01 -31.95 7.72
N ASP A 238 9.23 -31.89 8.25
CA ASP A 238 9.60 -30.76 9.12
C ASP A 238 10.17 -29.56 8.37
N TYR A 239 10.66 -29.74 7.13
CA TYR A 239 11.23 -28.66 6.30
C TYR A 239 10.31 -27.43 6.11
N PRO A 240 8.99 -27.58 5.88
CA PRO A 240 8.07 -26.44 5.84
C PRO A 240 7.94 -25.71 7.18
N TYR A 241 8.05 -26.42 8.31
CA TYR A 241 8.13 -25.80 9.64
C TYR A 241 9.52 -25.20 9.92
N MET A 242 10.58 -25.69 9.28
CA MET A 242 11.91 -25.08 9.34
C MET A 242 11.91 -23.75 8.62
N LEU A 243 11.31 -23.65 7.43
CA LEU A 243 11.08 -22.35 6.77
C LEU A 243 10.34 -21.37 7.68
N LEU A 244 9.25 -21.83 8.32
CA LEU A 244 8.46 -21.02 9.24
C LEU A 244 9.30 -20.53 10.43
N ALA A 245 10.05 -21.44 11.05
CA ALA A 245 10.96 -21.13 12.16
C ALA A 245 12.06 -20.14 11.75
N ARG A 246 12.68 -20.31 10.57
CA ARG A 246 13.70 -19.37 10.06
C ARG A 246 13.13 -17.97 9.90
N PHE A 247 11.95 -17.84 9.31
CA PHE A 247 11.31 -16.54 9.10
C PHE A 247 10.92 -15.85 10.43
N HIS A 248 10.34 -16.59 11.38
CA HIS A 248 10.08 -16.06 12.73
C HIS A 248 11.37 -15.59 13.43
N TYR A 249 12.45 -16.35 13.28
CA TYR A 249 13.75 -16.01 13.86
C TYR A 249 14.34 -14.72 13.24
N GLU A 250 14.36 -14.61 11.91
CA GLU A 250 14.92 -13.44 11.23
C GLU A 250 14.13 -12.16 11.52
N LEU A 251 12.80 -12.22 11.52
CA LEU A 251 11.97 -11.09 11.94
C LEU A 251 12.19 -10.74 13.43
N SER A 252 12.38 -11.74 14.31
CA SER A 252 12.70 -11.47 15.72
C SER A 252 14.06 -10.76 15.91
N LEU A 253 15.04 -11.02 15.03
CA LEU A 253 16.31 -10.27 15.02
C LEU A 253 16.08 -8.83 14.56
N ARG A 254 15.38 -8.62 13.44
CA ARG A 254 15.10 -7.26 12.93
C ARG A 254 14.25 -6.42 13.88
N LEU A 255 13.25 -7.00 14.53
CA LEU A 255 12.47 -6.33 15.56
C LEU A 255 13.34 -5.96 16.77
N ARG A 256 14.27 -6.84 17.20
CA ARG A 256 15.23 -6.51 18.26
C ARG A 256 16.17 -5.38 17.87
N GLU A 257 16.69 -5.35 16.64
CA GLU A 257 17.49 -4.23 16.14
C GLU A 257 16.71 -2.91 16.21
N LEU A 258 15.43 -2.90 15.81
CA LEU A 258 14.55 -1.73 15.94
C LEU A 258 14.33 -1.31 17.41
N LEU A 259 14.14 -2.28 18.31
CA LEU A 259 13.97 -2.04 19.74
C LEU A 259 15.24 -1.49 20.40
N GLU A 260 16.42 -1.93 19.98
CA GLU A 260 17.71 -1.38 20.44
C GLU A 260 17.92 0.05 19.94
N ILE A 261 17.63 0.34 18.66
CA ILE A 261 17.63 1.70 18.12
C ILE A 261 16.65 2.61 18.89
N LEU A 262 15.43 2.13 19.16
CA LEU A 262 14.44 2.88 19.92
C LEU A 262 14.93 3.15 21.34
N ARG A 263 15.46 2.16 22.06
CA ARG A 263 16.01 2.33 23.41
C ARG A 263 17.16 3.36 23.44
N ASP A 264 18.02 3.34 22.43
CA ASP A 264 19.17 4.24 22.34
C ASP A 264 18.77 5.68 21.94
N VAL A 265 17.57 5.86 21.35
CA VAL A 265 16.96 7.17 21.02
C VAL A 265 15.98 7.67 22.10
N ALA A 266 15.37 6.77 22.90
CA ALA A 266 14.17 7.02 23.70
C ALA A 266 14.29 8.07 24.82
N GLY A 267 15.47 8.18 25.45
CA GLY A 267 15.64 8.97 26.67
C GLY A 267 14.60 8.60 27.74
N SER A 268 13.91 9.60 28.28
CA SER A 268 12.80 9.42 29.24
C SER A 268 11.44 9.85 28.67
N GLU A 269 11.24 9.73 27.36
CA GLU A 269 9.96 10.11 26.72
C GLU A 269 9.00 8.91 26.63
N GLU A 270 7.80 9.05 27.19
CA GLU A 270 6.75 8.02 27.24
C GLU A 270 6.36 7.50 25.84
N PHE A 271 6.50 8.33 24.80
CA PHE A 271 6.23 7.99 23.40
C PHE A 271 7.07 6.81 22.90
N TYR A 272 8.40 6.86 23.08
CA TYR A 272 9.26 5.77 22.63
C TYR A 272 9.12 4.53 23.51
N GLN A 273 8.69 4.68 24.76
CA GLN A 273 8.36 3.54 25.64
C GLN A 273 7.15 2.78 25.11
N LEU A 274 6.06 3.46 24.76
CA LEU A 274 4.84 2.80 24.25
C LEU A 274 5.04 2.14 22.87
N ILE A 275 5.84 2.75 21.98
CA ILE A 275 6.24 2.11 20.72
C ILE A 275 7.10 0.87 21.01
N SER A 276 8.03 0.97 21.96
CA SER A 276 8.85 -0.17 22.38
C SER A 276 7.99 -1.29 22.98
N GLU A 277 6.99 -1.00 23.82
CA GLU A 277 6.05 -1.98 24.36
C GLU A 277 5.28 -2.71 23.25
N LYS A 278 4.76 -1.98 22.26
CA LYS A 278 4.06 -2.59 21.11
C LYS A 278 4.98 -3.47 20.26
N LEU A 279 6.21 -3.03 20.00
CA LEU A 279 7.20 -3.84 19.27
C LEU A 279 7.71 -5.03 20.10
N MET A 280 7.85 -4.89 21.41
CA MET A 280 8.13 -6.00 22.33
C MET A 280 7.01 -7.04 22.26
N ASN A 281 5.74 -6.64 22.30
CA ASN A 281 4.62 -7.58 22.18
C ASN A 281 4.65 -8.37 20.87
N ILE A 282 4.97 -7.73 19.73
CA ILE A 282 5.11 -8.43 18.44
C ILE A 282 6.33 -9.36 18.46
N TRP A 283 7.46 -8.91 19.01
CA TRP A 283 8.68 -9.72 19.17
C TRP A 283 8.46 -10.93 20.07
N ASP A 284 7.78 -10.76 21.21
CA ASP A 284 7.43 -11.82 22.16
C ASP A 284 6.54 -12.88 21.50
N LEU A 285 5.64 -12.50 20.59
CA LEU A 285 4.84 -13.47 19.81
C LEU A 285 5.72 -14.29 18.85
N HIS A 286 6.70 -13.69 18.17
CA HIS A 286 7.66 -14.45 17.37
C HIS A 286 8.49 -15.43 18.23
N VAL A 287 8.99 -14.97 19.37
CA VAL A 287 9.72 -15.81 20.33
C VAL A 287 8.84 -16.92 20.91
N HIS A 288 7.57 -16.64 21.17
CA HIS A 288 6.58 -17.63 21.64
C HIS A 288 6.40 -18.77 20.61
N TYR A 289 6.24 -18.44 19.32
CA TYR A 289 6.17 -19.47 18.28
C TYR A 289 7.47 -20.26 18.14
N LEU A 290 8.64 -19.60 18.19
CA LEU A 290 9.95 -20.29 18.17
C LEU A 290 10.17 -21.23 19.38
N THR A 291 9.48 -21.00 20.49
CA THR A 291 9.58 -21.81 21.71
C THR A 291 8.45 -22.84 21.86
N THR A 292 7.47 -22.86 20.93
CA THR A 292 6.29 -23.72 21.00
C THR A 292 6.29 -24.81 19.90
N PRO A 293 5.97 -26.08 20.21
CA PRO A 293 5.82 -27.12 19.19
C PRO A 293 4.68 -26.83 18.18
N PRO A 294 4.81 -27.23 16.90
CA PRO A 294 5.93 -27.98 16.30
C PRO A 294 7.14 -27.11 15.92
N ILE A 295 6.98 -25.79 15.85
CA ILE A 295 7.99 -24.84 15.33
C ILE A 295 9.30 -24.91 16.14
N GLN A 296 9.21 -25.08 17.47
CA GLN A 296 10.37 -25.32 18.35
C GLN A 296 11.28 -26.47 17.90
N GLN A 297 10.69 -27.58 17.42
CA GLN A 297 11.47 -28.75 16.99
C GLN A 297 12.20 -28.47 15.68
N ALA A 298 11.51 -27.82 14.74
CA ALA A 298 12.08 -27.37 13.48
C ALA A 298 13.21 -26.34 13.67
N PHE A 299 13.02 -25.38 14.57
CA PHE A 299 14.07 -24.42 14.96
C PHE A 299 15.29 -25.13 15.59
N GLY A 300 15.05 -26.13 16.45
CA GLY A 300 16.10 -26.96 17.03
C GLY A 300 16.89 -27.80 16.02
N MET A 301 16.31 -28.10 14.85
CA MET A 301 17.01 -28.76 13.74
C MET A 301 17.83 -27.76 12.91
N LEU A 302 17.28 -26.59 12.60
CA LEU A 302 18.02 -25.48 11.96
C LEU A 302 19.28 -25.07 12.72
N ALA A 303 19.25 -25.14 14.05
CA ALA A 303 20.42 -24.84 14.89
C ALA A 303 21.54 -25.91 14.83
N ARG A 304 21.28 -27.07 14.23
CA ARG A 304 22.22 -28.20 14.13
C ARG A 304 22.70 -28.45 12.70
N GLU A 305 21.84 -28.21 11.73
CA GLU A 305 22.07 -28.51 10.31
C GLU A 305 21.84 -27.25 9.47
N TYR A 306 22.84 -26.87 8.66
CA TYR A 306 22.68 -25.80 7.69
C TYR A 306 21.91 -26.32 6.48
N VAL A 307 20.69 -25.80 6.29
CA VAL A 307 19.86 -26.04 5.09
C VAL A 307 19.77 -24.71 4.30
N PRO A 308 20.05 -24.69 2.98
CA PRO A 308 19.89 -23.49 2.15
C PRO A 308 18.44 -22.99 2.10
N ASP A 309 18.24 -21.68 1.90
CA ASP A 309 16.91 -21.08 1.79
C ASP A 309 16.10 -21.65 0.62
N ASP A 310 16.73 -21.78 -0.55
CA ASP A 310 16.13 -22.35 -1.77
C ASP A 310 15.53 -23.75 -1.52
N GLU A 311 16.17 -24.57 -0.69
CA GLU A 311 15.71 -25.92 -0.36
C GLU A 311 14.51 -25.88 0.59
N LEU A 312 14.51 -24.99 1.59
CA LEU A 312 13.36 -24.79 2.48
C LEU A 312 12.14 -24.24 1.73
N ILE A 313 12.36 -23.28 0.83
CA ILE A 313 11.35 -22.69 -0.06
C ILE A 313 10.71 -23.77 -0.94
N GLU A 314 11.52 -24.58 -1.63
CA GLU A 314 11.02 -25.65 -2.51
C GLU A 314 10.31 -26.78 -1.75
N GLU A 315 10.81 -27.19 -0.58
CA GLU A 315 10.15 -28.21 0.25
C GLU A 315 8.82 -27.67 0.87
N ALA A 316 8.74 -26.37 1.22
CA ALA A 316 7.49 -25.72 1.62
C ALA A 316 6.47 -25.64 0.46
N ARG A 317 6.91 -25.26 -0.74
CA ARG A 317 6.08 -25.33 -1.96
C ARG A 317 5.59 -26.74 -2.24
N ARG A 318 6.38 -27.79 -1.99
CA ARG A 318 5.93 -29.20 -2.11
C ARG A 318 4.86 -29.55 -1.07
N ALA A 319 4.97 -29.01 0.14
CA ALA A 319 3.97 -29.20 1.21
C ALA A 319 2.64 -28.47 0.96
N SER A 320 2.59 -27.46 0.08
CA SER A 320 1.36 -26.77 -0.34
C SER A 320 0.24 -27.73 -0.80
N ARG A 321 0.62 -28.90 -1.34
CA ARG A 321 -0.31 -29.97 -1.79
C ARG A 321 -1.13 -30.60 -0.66
N VAL A 322 -0.68 -30.48 0.59
CA VAL A 322 -1.35 -31.00 1.79
C VAL A 322 -1.90 -29.86 2.63
N ASN A 323 -1.18 -28.74 2.72
CA ASN A 323 -1.58 -27.55 3.44
C ASN A 323 -1.14 -26.30 2.63
N PRO A 324 -2.07 -25.62 1.95
CA PRO A 324 -1.75 -24.58 0.96
C PRO A 324 -1.04 -23.36 1.58
N HIS A 325 -1.16 -23.15 2.89
CA HIS A 325 -0.53 -22.04 3.59
C HIS A 325 1.02 -22.13 3.60
N PHE A 326 1.62 -23.30 3.36
CA PHE A 326 3.07 -23.41 3.14
C PHE A 326 3.53 -22.88 1.78
N GLY A 327 2.64 -22.83 0.77
CA GLY A 327 2.94 -22.12 -0.48
C GLY A 327 3.05 -20.61 -0.22
N LEU A 328 2.02 -20.05 0.43
CA LEU A 328 2.00 -18.63 0.84
C LEU A 328 3.17 -18.25 1.76
N LEU A 329 3.65 -19.19 2.58
CA LEU A 329 4.84 -18.99 3.42
C LEU A 329 6.12 -18.87 2.59
N ALA A 330 6.29 -19.73 1.59
CA ALA A 330 7.42 -19.67 0.66
C ALA A 330 7.43 -18.34 -0.09
N ASP A 331 6.28 -17.96 -0.66
CA ASP A 331 6.12 -16.70 -1.39
C ASP A 331 6.43 -15.49 -0.48
N LEU A 332 5.86 -15.44 0.74
CA LEU A 332 6.08 -14.36 1.70
C LEU A 332 7.56 -14.26 2.16
N TYR A 333 8.26 -15.39 2.27
CA TYR A 333 9.67 -15.43 2.68
C TYR A 333 10.63 -15.03 1.55
N GLU A 334 10.39 -15.46 0.31
CA GLU A 334 11.14 -14.99 -0.86
C GLU A 334 11.02 -13.47 -1.05
N MET A 335 9.82 -12.93 -0.79
CA MET A 335 9.59 -11.48 -0.79
C MET A 335 10.42 -10.78 0.28
N TYR A 336 10.43 -11.30 1.51
CA TYR A 336 11.23 -10.75 2.61
C TYR A 336 12.74 -10.82 2.34
N LEU A 337 13.27 -11.96 1.86
CA LEU A 337 14.69 -12.15 1.60
C LEU A 337 15.25 -11.20 0.53
N SER A 338 14.41 -10.81 -0.43
CA SER A 338 14.81 -9.98 -1.57
C SER A 338 14.84 -8.48 -1.22
N ASP A 339 14.81 -8.12 0.09
CA ASP A 339 14.57 -6.78 0.66
C ASP A 339 13.42 -6.04 -0.04
N MET A 340 12.45 -6.84 -0.49
CA MET A 340 11.25 -6.30 -1.05
C MET A 340 10.47 -5.84 0.18
N GLY A 341 10.41 -4.51 0.33
CA GLY A 341 9.28 -3.90 -0.33
C GLY A 341 8.16 -4.88 -0.64
N LEU A 342 7.20 -5.20 0.24
CA LEU A 342 5.91 -5.67 -0.27
C LEU A 342 5.07 -4.51 -0.89
N ILE A 343 5.77 -3.45 -1.37
CA ILE A 343 5.87 -3.02 -2.80
C ILE A 343 7.27 -3.32 -3.40
N HIS A 344 7.40 -4.39 -4.20
CA HIS A 344 8.43 -4.64 -5.22
C HIS A 344 8.28 -6.06 -5.81
N GLU A 345 8.69 -6.19 -7.08
CA GLU A 345 8.53 -7.32 -8.02
C GLU A 345 7.10 -7.86 -8.25
N HIS A 346 6.97 -8.61 -9.36
CA HIS A 346 5.76 -9.33 -9.77
C HIS A 346 4.55 -8.50 -10.24
N VAL A 347 4.73 -7.65 -11.26
CA VAL A 347 3.61 -7.28 -12.15
C VAL A 347 3.29 -8.42 -13.13
N GLU A 348 4.29 -9.14 -13.66
CA GLU A 348 4.07 -10.32 -14.52
C GLU A 348 3.48 -11.56 -13.79
N LYS A 349 3.40 -11.56 -12.45
CA LYS A 349 2.72 -12.64 -11.67
C LYS A 349 1.65 -12.16 -10.68
N GLY A 350 1.51 -10.84 -10.49
CA GLY A 350 0.43 -10.18 -9.75
C GLY A 350 0.41 -10.39 -8.23
N ALA A 351 0.82 -9.37 -7.46
CA ALA A 351 0.45 -9.28 -6.03
C ALA A 351 0.35 -7.87 -5.43
N ILE A 352 0.99 -6.83 -5.99
CA ILE A 352 1.07 -5.51 -5.33
C ILE A 352 0.84 -4.35 -6.30
N LEU A 353 0.13 -3.31 -5.83
CA LEU A 353 -0.11 -2.06 -6.52
C LEU A 353 0.37 -0.90 -5.62
N PRO A 354 1.15 0.07 -6.11
CA PRO A 354 1.44 1.29 -5.35
C PRO A 354 0.13 2.02 -5.00
N SER A 355 0.08 2.64 -3.82
CA SER A 355 -1.04 3.52 -3.47
C SER A 355 -1.05 4.77 -4.33
N ALA A 356 -2.24 5.19 -4.75
CA ALA A 356 -2.40 6.41 -5.53
C ALA A 356 -2.03 7.63 -4.67
N SER A 357 -1.22 8.55 -5.20
CA SER A 357 -0.81 9.75 -4.45
C SER A 357 -1.99 10.63 -4.03
N SER A 358 -3.12 10.57 -4.76
CA SER A 358 -4.36 11.23 -4.39
C SER A 358 -4.92 10.76 -3.04
N LYS A 359 -4.83 9.46 -2.72
CA LYS A 359 -5.25 8.90 -1.42
C LYS A 359 -4.25 9.18 -0.30
N ILE A 360 -2.96 9.19 -0.60
CA ILE A 360 -1.94 9.63 0.37
C ILE A 360 -2.13 11.12 0.69
N TYR A 361 -2.45 11.96 -0.30
CA TYR A 361 -2.74 13.39 -0.11
C TYR A 361 -4.03 13.64 0.69
N GLU A 362 -5.08 12.84 0.47
CA GLU A 362 -6.32 12.88 1.27
C GLU A 362 -6.05 12.60 2.75
N LEU A 363 -5.30 11.53 3.06
CA LEU A 363 -4.92 11.20 4.44
C LEU A 363 -3.91 12.19 5.04
N TRP A 364 -3.09 12.83 4.22
CA TRP A 364 -2.24 13.95 4.64
C TRP A 364 -3.08 15.19 5.02
N VAL A 365 -4.15 15.50 4.28
CA VAL A 365 -5.09 16.57 4.66
C VAL A 365 -5.84 16.22 5.95
N LEU A 366 -6.32 14.96 6.10
CA LEU A 366 -6.92 14.46 7.35
C LEU A 366 -5.98 14.68 8.54
N THR A 367 -4.71 14.31 8.35
CA THR A 367 -3.61 14.50 9.31
C THR A 367 -3.49 15.95 9.77
N ARG A 368 -3.46 16.90 8.83
CA ARG A 368 -3.34 18.33 9.17
C ARG A 368 -4.56 18.86 9.92
N ILE A 369 -5.78 18.44 9.54
CA ILE A 369 -7.02 18.77 10.27
C ILE A 369 -6.98 18.22 11.71
N MET A 370 -6.62 16.95 11.88
CA MET A 370 -6.60 16.31 13.20
C MET A 370 -5.53 16.89 14.13
N MET A 371 -4.35 17.23 13.60
CA MET A 371 -3.29 17.91 14.36
C MET A 371 -3.70 19.32 14.79
N PHE A 372 -4.33 20.09 13.90
CA PHE A 372 -4.88 21.39 14.28
C PHE A 372 -5.96 21.28 15.37
N LEU A 373 -6.86 20.28 15.29
CA LEU A 373 -7.84 20.02 16.35
C LEU A 373 -7.18 19.60 17.68
N LYS A 374 -6.08 18.84 17.63
CA LYS A 374 -5.27 18.48 18.81
C LYS A 374 -4.71 19.72 19.50
N GLU A 375 -4.09 20.61 18.73
CA GLU A 375 -3.52 21.86 19.23
C GLU A 375 -4.61 22.78 19.81
N LYS A 376 -5.67 23.06 19.05
CA LYS A 376 -6.74 23.99 19.48
C LYS A 376 -7.54 23.49 20.68
N HIS A 377 -7.74 22.18 20.83
CA HIS A 377 -8.55 21.63 21.90
C HIS A 377 -7.77 21.02 23.07
N GLY A 378 -6.44 20.93 22.98
CA GLY A 378 -5.56 20.40 24.02
C GLY A 378 -5.56 18.86 24.12
N GLY A 379 -5.91 18.17 23.04
CA GLY A 379 -6.00 16.70 23.01
C GLY A 379 -6.54 16.16 21.68
N LEU A 380 -6.10 14.95 21.32
CA LEU A 380 -6.50 14.30 20.07
C LEU A 380 -8.02 14.07 19.99
N PRO A 381 -8.62 14.15 18.78
CA PRO A 381 -10.00 13.70 18.57
C PRO A 381 -10.18 12.23 19.00
N ARG A 382 -11.25 11.94 19.73
CA ARG A 382 -11.62 10.58 20.16
C ARG A 382 -12.53 9.93 19.13
N VAL A 383 -12.51 8.60 19.02
CA VAL A 383 -13.52 7.88 18.23
C VAL A 383 -14.91 8.05 18.86
N GLU A 384 -15.90 8.31 18.02
CA GLU A 384 -17.32 8.22 18.37
C GLU A 384 -17.98 7.02 17.68
N GLU A 385 -17.63 6.75 16.42
CA GLU A 385 -18.23 5.71 15.57
C GLU A 385 -17.18 5.25 14.53
N TYR A 386 -17.17 3.96 14.18
CA TYR A 386 -16.36 3.41 13.09
C TYR A 386 -17.04 2.21 12.46
N GLU A 387 -16.82 2.01 11.15
CA GLU A 387 -17.23 0.83 10.40
C GLU A 387 -16.38 0.77 9.12
N ASP A 388 -15.67 -0.34 8.92
CA ASP A 388 -14.71 -0.70 7.85
C ASP A 388 -13.89 0.43 7.18
N LEU A 389 -14.56 1.33 6.47
CA LEU A 389 -13.97 2.36 5.59
C LEU A 389 -14.27 3.81 6.02
N TYR A 390 -15.04 4.05 7.09
CA TYR A 390 -15.27 5.39 7.65
C TYR A 390 -15.01 5.45 9.16
N ILE A 391 -14.73 6.67 9.64
CA ILE A 391 -14.56 6.96 11.07
C ILE A 391 -15.17 8.32 11.42
N ILE A 392 -15.74 8.41 12.61
CA ILE A 392 -16.24 9.66 13.20
C ILE A 392 -15.41 9.98 14.43
N LEU A 393 -14.79 11.15 14.38
CA LEU A 393 -13.83 11.64 15.36
C LEU A 393 -14.38 12.87 16.07
N LYS A 394 -14.55 12.79 17.39
CA LYS A 394 -15.10 13.85 18.23
C LYS A 394 -14.00 14.64 18.94
N SER A 395 -14.04 15.96 18.81
CA SER A 395 -13.16 16.88 19.54
C SER A 395 -13.99 18.04 20.12
N LYS A 396 -14.23 18.01 21.44
CA LYS A 396 -15.16 18.91 22.16
C LYS A 396 -16.56 18.93 21.52
N LYS A 397 -17.03 20.09 21.02
CA LYS A 397 -18.34 20.27 20.33
C LYS A 397 -18.30 19.93 18.83
N VAL A 398 -17.13 19.56 18.29
CA VAL A 398 -16.88 19.27 16.88
C VAL A 398 -16.88 17.76 16.62
N ARG A 399 -17.47 17.32 15.51
CA ARG A 399 -17.28 15.98 14.94
C ARG A 399 -16.64 16.12 13.56
N LEU A 400 -15.63 15.30 13.30
CA LEU A 400 -14.96 15.15 12.01
C LEU A 400 -15.32 13.77 11.47
N LEU A 401 -16.09 13.72 10.39
CA LEU A 401 -16.50 12.50 9.72
C LEU A 401 -15.59 12.32 8.52
N TYR A 402 -14.83 11.23 8.48
CA TYR A 402 -13.94 10.90 7.36
C TYR A 402 -14.55 9.78 6.51
N ASN A 403 -14.63 9.98 5.19
CA ASN A 403 -15.11 9.01 4.19
C ASN A 403 -16.52 8.42 4.46
N LYS A 404 -17.39 9.14 5.20
CA LYS A 404 -18.71 8.62 5.60
C LYS A 404 -19.66 8.49 4.38
N PRO A 405 -20.27 7.31 4.12
CA PRO A 405 -21.23 7.14 3.03
C PRO A 405 -22.60 7.76 3.32
N SER A 406 -23.32 8.11 2.25
CA SER A 406 -24.72 8.54 2.28
C SER A 406 -25.57 7.71 1.28
N PRO A 407 -26.75 7.23 1.70
CA PRO A 407 -27.87 6.93 0.81
C PRO A 407 -28.67 8.22 0.54
N GLY A 408 -28.34 8.93 -0.54
CA GLY A 408 -28.79 10.30 -0.78
C GLY A 408 -29.73 10.48 -1.98
N PHE A 409 -30.91 11.05 -1.75
CA PHE A 409 -31.90 11.33 -2.81
C PHE A 409 -31.36 12.21 -3.93
N PHE A 410 -30.45 13.15 -3.65
CA PHE A 410 -29.91 14.07 -4.66
C PHE A 410 -28.82 13.40 -5.50
N THR A 411 -27.93 12.63 -4.89
CA THR A 411 -26.91 11.85 -5.58
C THR A 411 -27.54 10.74 -6.42
N ASP A 412 -28.61 10.10 -5.96
CA ASP A 412 -29.44 9.19 -6.76
C ASP A 412 -30.10 9.92 -7.96
N LYS A 413 -30.76 11.06 -7.75
CA LYS A 413 -31.38 11.86 -8.84
C LYS A 413 -30.37 12.34 -9.90
N LEU A 414 -29.17 12.73 -9.48
CA LEU A 414 -28.10 13.15 -10.40
C LEU A 414 -27.49 11.96 -11.15
N SER A 415 -27.45 10.79 -10.51
CA SER A 415 -27.09 9.50 -11.09
C SER A 415 -28.11 9.04 -12.14
N GLU A 416 -29.41 9.09 -11.84
CA GLU A 416 -30.50 8.80 -12.79
C GLU A 416 -30.35 9.62 -14.08
N LYS A 417 -30.03 10.90 -13.94
CA LYS A 417 -29.84 11.87 -15.04
C LYS A 417 -28.50 11.74 -15.80
N GLY A 418 -27.59 10.87 -15.36
CA GLY A 418 -26.26 10.70 -15.98
C GLY A 418 -25.32 11.90 -15.82
N LEU A 419 -25.67 12.88 -14.97
CA LEU A 419 -24.81 14.00 -14.60
C LEU A 419 -23.74 13.57 -13.60
N LEU A 420 -24.04 12.51 -12.85
CA LEU A 420 -23.11 11.69 -12.12
C LEU A 420 -23.23 10.25 -12.67
N HIS A 421 -22.16 9.46 -12.61
CA HIS A 421 -22.24 8.04 -12.93
C HIS A 421 -23.24 7.32 -12.00
N ARG A 422 -23.86 6.22 -12.45
CA ARG A 422 -24.96 5.56 -11.74
C ARG A 422 -24.51 4.64 -10.60
N HIS A 423 -25.24 4.67 -9.48
CA HIS A 423 -25.13 3.73 -8.35
C HIS A 423 -23.81 3.76 -7.56
N HIS A 424 -23.19 4.93 -7.42
CA HIS A 424 -22.05 5.13 -6.51
C HIS A 424 -22.54 5.66 -5.15
N TRP A 425 -22.25 4.94 -4.07
CA TRP A 425 -22.28 5.54 -2.73
C TRP A 425 -21.25 6.66 -2.67
N LYS A 426 -21.72 7.91 -2.65
CA LYS A 426 -20.81 9.05 -2.69
C LYS A 426 -20.38 9.41 -1.28
N ARG A 427 -19.06 9.49 -1.08
CA ARG A 427 -18.41 9.73 0.20
C ARG A 427 -17.63 11.05 0.06
N PRO A 428 -18.02 12.13 0.74
CA PRO A 428 -17.14 13.29 0.87
C PRO A 428 -15.93 12.86 1.73
N ASP A 429 -14.76 13.38 1.38
CA ASP A 429 -13.53 13.03 2.09
C ASP A 429 -13.63 13.46 3.56
N PHE A 430 -14.12 14.68 3.83
CA PHE A 430 -14.33 15.17 5.19
C PHE A 430 -15.67 15.92 5.34
N ILE A 431 -16.33 15.75 6.48
CA ILE A 431 -17.39 16.63 6.96
C ILE A 431 -17.00 17.08 8.37
N LEU A 432 -17.02 18.39 8.62
CA LEU A 432 -17.03 18.90 9.99
C LEU A 432 -18.46 19.24 10.39
N GLU A 433 -18.89 18.75 11.54
CA GLU A 433 -20.16 19.08 12.18
C GLU A 433 -19.88 19.79 13.51
N THR A 434 -20.72 20.75 13.89
CA THR A 434 -20.79 21.28 15.25
C THR A 434 -22.18 21.19 15.82
N ARG A 435 -22.24 20.82 17.10
CA ARG A 435 -23.46 20.90 17.92
C ARG A 435 -23.42 22.16 18.77
N GLY A 436 -24.02 23.23 18.26
CA GLY A 436 -24.35 24.41 19.04
C GLY A 436 -25.58 24.17 19.91
N ASP A 437 -25.82 25.03 20.89
CA ASP A 437 -26.90 24.85 21.88
C ASP A 437 -28.30 25.12 21.28
N PHE A 438 -28.38 25.64 20.04
CA PHE A 438 -29.62 26.01 19.33
C PHE A 438 -29.74 25.48 17.88
N SER A 439 -28.65 25.02 17.26
CA SER A 439 -28.67 24.46 15.89
C SER A 439 -27.42 23.63 15.60
N GLU A 440 -27.58 22.54 14.84
CA GLU A 440 -26.47 21.83 14.22
C GLU A 440 -26.00 22.58 12.96
N GLN A 441 -24.69 22.64 12.75
CA GLN A 441 -24.05 23.21 11.55
C GLN A 441 -23.10 22.17 10.97
N SER A 442 -22.87 22.20 9.65
CA SER A 442 -21.86 21.33 9.04
C SER A 442 -21.32 21.87 7.72
N VAL A 443 -20.04 21.59 7.47
CA VAL A 443 -19.31 22.00 6.27
C VAL A 443 -18.61 20.79 5.66
N VAL A 444 -18.72 20.68 4.35
CA VAL A 444 -18.20 19.55 3.57
C VAL A 444 -16.88 19.92 2.89
N TYR A 445 -15.89 19.04 2.93
CA TYR A 445 -14.61 19.22 2.26
C TYR A 445 -14.22 18.02 1.40
N ASP A 446 -13.48 18.30 0.35
CA ASP A 446 -13.11 17.35 -0.70
C ASP A 446 -11.63 17.58 -1.09
N ALA A 447 -10.76 16.59 -0.92
CA ALA A 447 -9.32 16.64 -1.18
C ALA A 447 -9.03 16.31 -2.65
N LYS A 448 -8.19 17.11 -3.31
CA LYS A 448 -7.92 16.98 -4.76
C LYS A 448 -6.45 17.20 -5.09
N TYR A 449 -5.72 16.11 -5.31
CA TYR A 449 -4.29 16.09 -5.66
C TYR A 449 -4.01 16.51 -7.13
N LYS A 450 -4.55 17.67 -7.53
CA LYS A 450 -4.46 18.22 -8.89
C LYS A 450 -4.42 19.74 -8.87
N PHE A 451 -3.65 20.30 -9.80
CA PHE A 451 -3.42 21.75 -9.89
C PHE A 451 -4.64 22.57 -10.35
N LYS A 452 -5.60 21.92 -11.04
CA LYS A 452 -6.84 22.52 -11.55
C LYS A 452 -8.03 21.64 -11.19
N LEU A 453 -9.12 22.25 -10.76
CA LEU A 453 -10.41 21.60 -10.57
C LEU A 453 -11.14 21.51 -11.92
N ALA A 454 -11.83 20.40 -12.17
CA ALA A 454 -12.71 20.18 -13.30
C ALA A 454 -14.18 20.43 -12.91
N THR A 455 -15.04 20.67 -13.90
CA THR A 455 -16.49 20.88 -13.67
C THR A 455 -17.14 19.73 -12.89
N GLY A 456 -16.72 18.49 -13.13
CA GLY A 456 -17.22 17.31 -12.42
C GLY A 456 -16.86 17.27 -10.93
N ASP A 457 -15.79 17.94 -10.50
CA ASP A 457 -15.45 18.09 -9.08
C ASP A 457 -16.45 19.03 -8.41
N VAL A 458 -16.68 20.19 -9.02
CA VAL A 458 -17.61 21.22 -8.51
C VAL A 458 -19.05 20.68 -8.44
N VAL A 459 -19.50 19.94 -9.46
CA VAL A 459 -20.83 19.29 -9.45
C VAL A 459 -20.93 18.26 -8.33
N ARG A 460 -19.86 17.55 -8.00
CA ARG A 460 -19.86 16.56 -6.91
C ARG A 460 -19.86 17.22 -5.54
N LEU A 461 -19.01 18.23 -5.31
CA LEU A 461 -19.03 18.98 -4.06
C LEU A 461 -20.39 19.66 -3.84
N LEU A 462 -21.03 20.20 -4.89
CA LEU A 462 -22.41 20.72 -4.80
C LEU A 462 -23.42 19.64 -4.40
N ALA A 463 -23.29 18.41 -4.90
CA ALA A 463 -24.13 17.29 -4.46
C ALA A 463 -23.88 16.94 -2.98
N TYR A 464 -22.62 16.92 -2.54
CA TYR A 464 -22.31 16.70 -1.13
C TYR A 464 -22.84 17.82 -0.22
N ILE A 465 -22.68 19.09 -0.62
CA ILE A 465 -23.23 20.24 0.12
C ILE A 465 -24.76 20.10 0.24
N ALA A 466 -25.45 19.69 -0.83
CA ALA A 466 -26.90 19.52 -0.81
C ALA A 466 -27.40 18.36 0.07
N GLU A 467 -26.54 17.40 0.43
CA GLU A 467 -26.90 16.23 1.26
C GLU A 467 -26.39 16.32 2.70
N PHE A 468 -25.19 16.85 2.92
CA PHE A 468 -24.49 16.79 4.20
C PHE A 468 -24.31 18.15 4.90
N ALA A 469 -24.42 19.28 4.19
CA ALA A 469 -24.18 20.59 4.80
C ALA A 469 -25.45 21.12 5.50
N MET A 470 -25.29 21.55 6.74
CA MET A 470 -26.28 22.28 7.53
C MET A 470 -25.89 23.77 7.58
N PRO A 471 -26.86 24.70 7.61
CA PRO A 471 -26.58 26.11 7.35
C PRO A 471 -25.68 26.75 8.40
N VAL A 472 -24.50 27.21 7.97
CA VAL A 472 -23.60 28.04 8.78
C VAL A 472 -24.08 29.49 8.73
N GLU A 473 -23.99 30.20 9.85
CA GLU A 473 -24.33 31.62 9.94
C GLU A 473 -23.08 32.50 10.02
N GLU A 474 -22.94 33.42 9.07
CA GLU A 474 -21.90 34.43 9.04
C GLU A 474 -22.49 35.77 8.58
N ASP A 475 -22.16 36.87 9.26
CA ASP A 475 -22.70 38.21 9.02
C ASP A 475 -24.22 38.24 8.82
N GLN A 476 -24.95 37.56 9.72
CA GLN A 476 -26.42 37.39 9.71
C GLN A 476 -26.97 36.71 8.44
N LYS A 477 -26.13 36.01 7.67
CA LYS A 477 -26.52 35.25 6.47
C LYS A 477 -26.30 33.77 6.72
N LYS A 478 -27.39 33.00 6.60
CA LYS A 478 -27.31 31.54 6.56
C LYS A 478 -26.93 31.06 5.17
N MET A 479 -25.93 30.22 5.08
CA MET A 479 -25.43 29.64 3.84
C MET A 479 -24.96 28.20 4.04
N LEU A 480 -25.09 27.39 3.00
CA LEU A 480 -24.46 26.08 2.93
C LEU A 480 -23.02 26.29 2.44
N VAL A 481 -22.04 25.69 3.12
CA VAL A 481 -20.62 25.87 2.80
C VAL A 481 -20.02 24.52 2.43
N GLY A 482 -19.14 24.53 1.42
CA GLY A 482 -18.16 23.47 1.25
C GLY A 482 -16.82 24.01 0.76
N GLY A 483 -15.81 23.14 0.73
CA GLY A 483 -14.46 23.51 0.34
C GLY A 483 -13.69 22.43 -0.42
N PHE A 484 -12.73 22.85 -1.22
CA PHE A 484 -11.70 21.97 -1.78
C PHE A 484 -10.37 22.21 -1.08
N TYR A 485 -9.70 21.14 -0.67
CA TYR A 485 -8.26 21.17 -0.40
C TYR A 485 -7.54 20.67 -1.64
N LYS A 486 -6.90 21.57 -2.41
CA LYS A 486 -6.27 21.20 -3.69
C LYS A 486 -4.77 21.45 -3.72
N LEU A 487 -4.07 20.69 -4.55
CA LEU A 487 -2.64 20.86 -4.75
C LEU A 487 -2.29 22.22 -5.40
N MET A 488 -1.20 22.83 -4.93
CA MET A 488 -0.69 24.11 -5.41
C MET A 488 0.04 23.99 -6.75
N ARG A 489 -0.17 24.94 -7.67
CA ARG A 489 0.37 24.89 -9.05
C ARG A 489 1.83 25.39 -9.16
N GLY A 490 2.35 26.09 -8.16
CA GLY A 490 3.73 26.54 -8.07
C GLY A 490 4.36 26.05 -6.76
N GLY A 491 5.69 26.19 -6.62
CA GLY A 491 6.36 25.96 -5.34
C GLY A 491 6.00 27.02 -4.29
N ALA A 492 6.44 26.80 -3.05
CA ALA A 492 6.21 27.69 -1.92
C ALA A 492 6.54 29.16 -2.27
N GLY A 493 5.60 30.07 -1.96
CA GLY A 493 5.70 31.50 -2.30
C GLY A 493 4.60 32.08 -3.19
N SER A 494 3.53 31.33 -3.50
CA SER A 494 2.34 31.85 -4.22
C SER A 494 1.01 31.55 -3.52
N SER A 495 1.05 31.49 -2.18
CA SER A 495 -0.08 31.14 -1.32
C SER A 495 -1.17 32.22 -1.36
N GLY A 496 -2.42 31.80 -1.58
CA GLY A 496 -3.56 32.69 -1.62
C GLY A 496 -4.87 31.93 -1.71
N ILE A 497 -5.77 32.16 -0.75
CA ILE A 497 -7.14 31.62 -0.79
C ILE A 497 -7.85 32.22 -2.00
N LYS A 498 -8.44 31.36 -2.84
CA LYS A 498 -9.31 31.79 -3.92
C LYS A 498 -10.75 31.56 -3.52
N TYR A 499 -11.37 32.63 -3.03
CA TYR A 499 -12.81 32.68 -2.85
C TYR A 499 -13.49 32.69 -4.22
N TYR A 500 -14.25 31.65 -4.52
CA TYR A 500 -15.15 31.66 -5.68
C TYR A 500 -16.51 32.21 -5.20
N PRO A 501 -17.10 33.17 -5.94
CA PRO A 501 -18.21 33.95 -5.42
C PRO A 501 -19.45 33.10 -5.13
N ILE A 502 -20.18 33.50 -4.08
CA ILE A 502 -21.45 32.92 -3.66
C ILE A 502 -22.42 32.88 -4.86
N VAL A 503 -22.69 31.69 -5.38
CA VAL A 503 -23.70 31.53 -6.43
C VAL A 503 -25.06 31.51 -5.75
N LYS A 504 -25.85 32.57 -5.98
CA LYS A 504 -27.28 32.54 -5.65
C LYS A 504 -27.96 31.59 -6.63
N ASN A 505 -28.25 30.38 -6.16
CA ASN A 505 -29.03 29.42 -6.91
C ASN A 505 -30.51 29.65 -6.58
N ASP A 506 -31.29 30.22 -7.50
CA ASP A 506 -32.72 30.48 -7.29
C ASP A 506 -33.57 29.19 -7.14
N VAL A 507 -32.97 28.00 -7.34
CA VAL A 507 -33.58 26.68 -7.10
C VAL A 507 -33.36 26.19 -5.66
N LEU A 508 -32.38 26.73 -4.93
CA LEU A 508 -32.14 26.38 -3.52
C LEU A 508 -32.62 27.53 -2.62
N PRO A 509 -33.28 27.24 -1.48
CA PRO A 509 -33.76 28.27 -0.56
C PRO A 509 -32.63 29.02 0.18
N MET A 510 -31.36 28.64 -0.05
CA MET A 510 -30.19 29.14 0.65
C MET A 510 -29.02 29.39 -0.30
N LYS A 511 -28.16 30.33 0.09
CA LYS A 511 -26.90 30.60 -0.62
C LYS A 511 -25.92 29.45 -0.44
N VAL A 512 -25.13 29.15 -1.47
CA VAL A 512 -24.04 28.18 -1.41
C VAL A 512 -22.70 28.90 -1.59
N ALA A 513 -21.76 28.63 -0.69
CA ALA A 513 -20.38 29.11 -0.77
C ALA A 513 -19.43 27.93 -1.03
N ILE A 514 -18.48 28.10 -1.96
CA ILE A 514 -17.43 27.12 -2.26
C ILE A 514 -16.07 27.79 -2.10
N ASN A 515 -15.33 27.33 -1.10
CA ASN A 515 -13.98 27.80 -0.81
C ASN A 515 -12.93 26.90 -1.48
N VAL A 516 -11.79 27.45 -1.87
CA VAL A 516 -10.67 26.69 -2.41
C VAL A 516 -9.39 27.02 -1.66
N PHE A 517 -8.92 26.04 -0.91
CA PHE A 517 -7.69 26.07 -0.12
C PHE A 517 -6.59 25.37 -0.92
N GLU A 518 -5.50 26.08 -1.22
CA GLU A 518 -4.34 25.50 -1.89
C GLU A 518 -3.35 24.99 -0.83
N LEU A 519 -3.20 23.67 -0.70
CA LEU A 519 -2.26 23.02 0.23
C LEU A 519 -1.22 22.21 -0.56
N ASP A 520 0.02 22.21 -0.09
CA ASP A 520 1.13 21.51 -0.74
C ASP A 520 2.14 20.98 0.29
N PRO A 521 2.51 19.68 0.27
CA PRO A 521 3.50 19.09 1.20
C PRO A 521 4.92 19.68 1.11
N ARG A 522 5.16 20.63 0.21
CA ARG A 522 6.43 21.38 0.07
C ARG A 522 6.41 22.76 0.75
N MET A 523 5.26 23.19 1.27
CA MET A 523 5.13 24.44 2.04
C MET A 523 5.73 24.30 3.44
N LEU A 524 5.88 25.42 4.15
CA LEU A 524 6.24 25.40 5.57
C LEU A 524 5.02 24.97 6.41
N ASP A 525 5.25 24.23 7.49
CA ASP A 525 4.16 23.78 8.39
C ASP A 525 3.32 24.93 8.93
N SER A 526 3.92 26.10 9.17
CA SER A 526 3.20 27.31 9.58
C SER A 526 2.23 27.84 8.52
N GLU A 527 2.57 27.74 7.23
CA GLU A 527 1.67 28.12 6.14
C GLU A 527 0.52 27.10 6.00
N VAL A 528 0.84 25.80 6.09
CA VAL A 528 -0.15 24.71 6.06
C VAL A 528 -1.14 24.85 7.21
N ASN A 529 -0.64 25.03 8.43
CA ASN A 529 -1.46 25.18 9.63
C ASN A 529 -2.34 26.44 9.55
N SER A 530 -1.84 27.56 9.02
CA SER A 530 -2.64 28.78 8.84
C SER A 530 -3.79 28.59 7.84
N ILE A 531 -3.57 27.86 6.75
CA ILE A 531 -4.63 27.57 5.76
C ILE A 531 -5.68 26.60 6.33
N VAL A 532 -5.26 25.62 7.12
CA VAL A 532 -6.17 24.70 7.84
C VAL A 532 -6.95 25.45 8.93
N GLU A 533 -6.32 26.34 9.69
CA GLU A 533 -7.03 27.18 10.65
C GLU A 533 -8.12 28.03 9.97
N GLN A 534 -7.77 28.69 8.87
CA GLN A 534 -8.69 29.53 8.09
C GLN A 534 -9.86 28.73 7.48
N SER A 535 -9.62 27.51 7.00
CA SER A 535 -10.69 26.67 6.47
C SER A 535 -11.69 26.26 7.56
N LEU A 536 -11.19 25.92 8.75
CA LEU A 536 -12.01 25.43 9.85
C LEU A 536 -12.61 26.56 10.71
N GLN A 537 -12.14 27.81 10.57
CA GLN A 537 -12.55 28.96 11.39
C GLN A 537 -14.07 29.17 11.45
N LEU A 538 -14.79 28.93 10.34
CA LEU A 538 -16.26 29.05 10.27
C LEU A 538 -16.98 28.14 11.26
N MET A 539 -16.40 26.97 11.57
CA MET A 539 -16.97 25.96 12.47
C MET A 539 -16.43 26.07 13.91
N LEU A 540 -15.54 27.02 14.18
CA LEU A 540 -14.76 27.08 15.42
C LEU A 540 -14.73 28.49 16.04
N LYS A 541 -15.76 29.28 15.74
CA LYS A 541 -16.14 30.49 16.51
C LYS A 541 -16.81 30.01 17.80
N GLU A 542 -16.30 30.46 18.95
CA GLU A 542 -16.83 30.12 20.29
C GLU A 542 -18.10 30.89 20.65
#